data_AF-A0A0B2XFG2-F1
#
_entry.id   AF-A0A0B2XFG2-F1
#
_cell.length_a   1.000
_cell.length_b   1.000
_cell.length_c   1.000
_cell.angle_alpha   90.00
_cell.angle_beta   90.00
_cell.angle_gamma   90.00
#
_symmetry.space_group_name_H-M   'P 1'
#
loop_
_entity.id
_entity.type
_entity.pdbx_description
1 polymer ?
#
loop_
_entity_poly.entity_id
_entity_poly.type
_entity_poly.pdbx_seq_one_letter_code
_entity_poly.pdbx_strand_id
1 'polypeptide(L)'
;MRGWNLEPTKGLPRLTYLPPPQAFICRLHGVVRDGNGLAGMLFTWINNKGVLSKARANQSSVELRRRWATQISDTVHILHDRNIIWGDAKAENILIDMDDNAWIIDFGGSYTLGWVDAEKAGTVEGDLQGLSKILSIIS
;
A
#
# COMPACT_ATOMS: atom_id res chain seq x y z
N MET A 1 -8.22 35.57 -38.16
CA MET A 1 -7.69 34.61 -37.16
C MET A 1 -8.86 33.76 -36.69
N ARG A 2 -8.80 32.44 -36.88
CA ARG A 2 -9.92 31.53 -36.62
C ARG A 2 -10.00 31.22 -35.11
N GLY A 3 -11.17 31.47 -34.52
CA GLY A 3 -11.50 31.04 -33.16
C GLY A 3 -11.75 29.54 -33.11
N TRP A 4 -11.22 28.88 -32.09
CA TRP A 4 -11.53 27.48 -31.81
C TRP A 4 -12.79 27.42 -30.94
N ASN A 5 -13.92 27.05 -31.55
CA ASN A 5 -15.10 26.63 -30.81
C ASN A 5 -14.83 25.20 -30.31
N LEU A 6 -14.76 25.03 -28.99
CA LEU A 6 -14.77 23.70 -28.37
C LEU A 6 -16.21 23.20 -28.36
N GLU A 7 -16.49 22.19 -29.19
CA GLU A 7 -17.70 21.38 -29.10
C GLU A 7 -17.79 20.72 -27.69
N PRO A 8 -18.98 20.58 -27.09
CA PRO A 8 -19.12 19.84 -25.84
C PRO A 8 -18.77 18.38 -26.10
N THR A 9 -17.74 17.89 -25.43
CA THR A 9 -17.31 16.50 -25.53
C THR A 9 -18.47 15.59 -25.13
N LYS A 10 -18.92 14.79 -26.11
CA LYS A 10 -19.82 13.66 -25.90
C LYS A 10 -19.26 12.82 -24.75
N GLY A 11 -20.13 12.57 -23.76
CA GLY A 11 -19.78 12.08 -22.43
C GLY A 11 -18.68 11.03 -22.40
N LEU A 12 -17.62 11.33 -21.65
CA LEU A 12 -16.69 10.34 -21.15
C LEU A 12 -17.51 9.23 -20.48
N PRO A 13 -17.30 7.94 -20.82
CA PRO A 13 -18.03 6.86 -20.18
C PRO A 13 -17.78 6.95 -18.68
N ARG A 14 -18.88 6.93 -17.90
CA ARG A 14 -18.85 6.80 -16.44
C ARG A 14 -17.85 5.69 -16.12
N LEU A 15 -16.80 6.03 -15.36
CA LEU A 15 -15.89 5.06 -14.76
C LEU A 15 -16.76 4.00 -14.09
N THR A 16 -16.80 2.81 -14.68
CA THR A 16 -17.41 1.64 -14.06
C THR A 16 -16.67 1.45 -12.75
N TYR A 17 -17.39 1.50 -11.62
CA TYR A 17 -16.87 1.18 -10.30
C TYR A 17 -16.31 -0.23 -10.36
N LEU A 18 -15.01 -0.36 -10.64
CA LEU A 18 -14.32 -1.61 -10.43
C LEU A 18 -14.42 -1.88 -8.92
N PRO A 19 -14.78 -3.11 -8.51
CA PRO A 19 -14.72 -3.46 -7.11
C PRO A 19 -13.30 -3.16 -6.60
N PRO A 20 -13.17 -2.68 -5.35
CA PRO A 20 -11.86 -2.46 -4.77
C PRO A 20 -11.01 -3.74 -4.90
N PRO A 21 -9.70 -3.60 -5.12
CA PRO A 21 -8.83 -4.76 -5.24
C PRO A 21 -8.90 -5.61 -3.97
N GLN A 22 -8.78 -6.93 -4.13
CA GLN A 22 -8.74 -7.85 -2.98
C GLN A 22 -7.55 -7.60 -2.06
N ALA A 23 -6.45 -7.07 -2.63
CA ALA A 23 -5.22 -6.74 -1.91
C ALA A 23 -4.74 -5.36 -2.36
N PHE A 24 -4.51 -4.47 -1.41
CA PHE A 24 -4.00 -3.12 -1.66
C PHE A 24 -2.47 -3.16 -1.59
N ILE A 25 -1.83 -3.58 -2.69
CA ILE A 25 -0.37 -3.70 -2.80
C ILE A 25 0.17 -2.78 -3.90
N CYS A 26 1.33 -2.19 -3.65
CA CYS A 26 2.07 -1.49 -4.68
C CYS A 26 2.73 -2.49 -5.64
N ARG A 27 2.26 -2.57 -6.89
CA ARG A 27 2.76 -3.56 -7.86
C ARG A 27 4.00 -3.04 -8.57
N LEU A 28 4.99 -3.92 -8.74
CA LEU A 28 6.09 -3.73 -9.68
C LEU A 28 5.57 -3.98 -11.11
N HIS A 29 5.70 -2.98 -11.98
CA HIS A 29 5.35 -3.09 -13.40
C HIS A 29 6.54 -3.44 -14.28
N GLY A 30 7.76 -3.15 -13.84
CA GLY A 30 8.96 -3.50 -14.58
C GLY A 30 10.23 -2.90 -13.99
N VAL A 31 11.35 -3.17 -14.66
CA VAL A 31 12.66 -2.63 -14.33
C VAL A 31 13.16 -1.75 -15.47
N VAL A 32 13.86 -0.67 -15.13
CA VAL A 32 14.55 0.20 -16.10
C VAL A 32 16.00 -0.25 -16.14
N ARG A 33 16.53 -0.45 -17.34
CA ARG A 33 17.93 -0.81 -17.58
C ARG A 33 18.65 0.29 -18.35
N ASP A 34 19.91 0.52 -17.98
CA ASP A 34 20.85 1.32 -18.76
C ASP A 34 22.03 0.41 -19.14
N GLY A 35 22.14 0.11 -20.43
CA GLY A 35 22.98 -0.98 -20.94
C GLY A 35 22.67 -2.32 -20.23
N ASN A 36 23.70 -2.92 -19.62
CA ASN A 36 23.57 -4.17 -18.87
C ASN A 36 23.20 -3.97 -17.39
N GLY A 37 23.17 -2.72 -16.90
CA GLY A 37 22.89 -2.39 -15.50
C GLY A 37 21.41 -2.22 -15.18
N LEU A 38 21.03 -2.47 -13.93
CA LEU A 38 19.72 -2.08 -13.39
C LEU A 38 19.78 -0.60 -13.00
N ALA A 39 18.99 0.24 -13.67
CA ALA A 39 18.89 1.67 -13.39
C ALA A 39 17.76 1.98 -12.40
N GLY A 40 16.69 1.17 -12.37
CA GLY A 40 15.59 1.39 -11.44
C GLY A 40 14.42 0.43 -11.60
N MET A 41 13.37 0.67 -10.83
CA MET A 41 12.12 -0.11 -10.81
C MET A 41 10.92 0.81 -11.01
N LEU A 42 9.92 0.34 -11.76
CA LEU A 42 8.67 1.05 -12.02
C LEU A 42 7.55 0.43 -11.19
N PHE A 43 6.95 1.22 -10.31
CA PHE A 43 5.89 0.77 -9.42
C PHE A 43 4.55 1.46 -9.76
N THR A 44 3.45 0.90 -9.24
CA THR A 44 2.15 1.58 -9.24
C THR A 44 2.30 2.94 -8.55
N TRP A 45 1.86 4.00 -9.22
CA TRP A 45 1.78 5.32 -8.60
C TRP A 45 0.57 5.39 -7.66
N ILE A 46 0.82 5.64 -6.38
CA ILE A 46 -0.22 5.76 -5.35
C ILE A 46 -0.27 7.23 -4.91
N ASN A 47 -1.26 7.98 -5.39
CA ASN A 47 -1.50 9.34 -4.92
C ASN A 47 -2.00 9.28 -3.47
N ASN A 48 -1.25 9.87 -2.52
CA ASN A 48 -1.42 9.57 -1.10
C ASN A 48 -1.33 10.79 -0.19
N LYS A 49 -1.93 10.63 0.99
CA LYS A 49 -1.93 11.60 2.10
C LYS A 49 -0.70 11.44 3.00
N GLY A 50 0.22 10.54 2.67
CA GLY A 50 1.37 10.11 3.47
C GLY A 50 1.20 8.72 4.08
N VAL A 51 2.18 8.35 4.90
CA VAL A 51 2.22 7.06 5.60
C VAL A 51 1.18 6.95 6.71
N LEU A 52 0.83 5.72 7.08
CA LEU A 52 0.10 5.43 8.31
C LEU A 52 0.95 5.81 9.52
N SER A 53 0.34 6.40 10.53
CA SER A 53 1.00 6.75 11.78
C SER A 53 0.00 6.82 12.93
N LYS A 54 0.50 6.78 14.17
CA LYS A 54 -0.33 6.93 15.38
C LYS A 54 -1.07 8.28 15.40
N ALA A 55 -0.40 9.36 14.99
CA ALA A 55 -1.00 10.67 14.93
C ALA A 55 -2.18 10.72 13.93
N ARG A 56 -2.01 10.10 12.76
CA ARG A 56 -3.09 9.99 11.76
C ARG A 56 -4.24 9.14 12.28
N ALA A 57 -3.94 7.99 12.89
CA ALA A 57 -4.95 7.13 13.50
C ALA A 57 -5.77 7.90 14.55
N ASN A 58 -5.12 8.60 15.48
CA ASN A 58 -5.80 9.38 16.52
C ASN A 58 -6.73 10.49 15.99
N GLN A 59 -6.46 11.01 14.79
CA GLN A 59 -7.27 12.04 14.14
C GLN A 59 -8.38 11.46 13.25
N SER A 60 -8.48 10.14 13.14
CA SER A 60 -9.38 9.43 12.23
C SER A 60 -10.55 8.79 12.97
N SER A 61 -11.68 8.62 12.28
CA SER A 61 -12.86 7.98 12.86
C SER A 61 -12.62 6.49 13.15
N VAL A 62 -13.42 5.92 14.05
CA VAL A 62 -13.37 4.49 14.40
C VAL A 62 -13.63 3.63 13.17
N GLU A 63 -14.55 4.04 12.31
CA GLU A 63 -14.92 3.34 11.07
C GLU A 63 -13.74 3.30 10.10
N LEU A 64 -13.02 4.41 9.98
CA LEU A 64 -11.88 4.49 9.07
C LEU A 64 -10.71 3.65 9.57
N ARG A 65 -10.43 3.68 10.87
CA ARG A 65 -9.42 2.82 11.50
C ARG A 65 -9.76 1.34 11.34
N ARG A 66 -11.03 0.97 11.50
CA ARG A 66 -11.51 -0.39 11.25
C ARG A 66 -11.29 -0.80 9.79
N ARG A 67 -11.58 0.08 8.83
CA ARG A 67 -11.34 -0.18 7.40
C ARG A 67 -9.86 -0.42 7.12
N TRP A 68 -8.97 0.41 7.66
CA TRP A 68 -7.52 0.21 7.51
C TRP A 68 -7.07 -1.12 8.12
N ALA A 69 -7.52 -1.43 9.34
CA ALA A 69 -7.22 -2.70 9.99
C ALA A 69 -7.61 -3.91 9.12
N THR A 70 -8.82 -3.88 8.53
CA THR A 70 -9.29 -4.92 7.61
C THR A 70 -8.44 -4.99 6.35
N GLN A 71 -8.21 -3.88 5.66
CA GLN A 71 -7.43 -3.87 4.42
C GLN A 71 -5.99 -4.38 4.61
N ILE A 72 -5.33 -3.96 5.68
CA ILE A 72 -3.97 -4.37 6.00
C ILE A 72 -3.95 -5.86 6.35
N SER A 73 -4.85 -6.31 7.24
CA SER A 73 -4.92 -7.72 7.65
C SER A 73 -5.23 -8.63 6.46
N ASP A 74 -6.26 -8.32 5.68
CA ASP A 74 -6.65 -9.12 4.52
C ASP A 74 -5.50 -9.19 3.51
N THR A 75 -4.82 -8.06 3.25
CA THR A 75 -3.68 -8.04 2.33
C THR A 75 -2.55 -8.94 2.83
N VAL A 76 -2.17 -8.90 4.12
CA VAL A 76 -1.12 -9.77 4.68
C VAL A 76 -1.50 -11.25 4.57
N HIS A 77 -2.74 -11.62 4.93
CA HIS A 77 -3.20 -13.01 4.82
C HIS A 77 -3.21 -13.48 3.36
N ILE A 78 -3.66 -12.63 2.43
CA ILE A 78 -3.65 -12.94 1.00
C ILE A 78 -2.24 -13.14 0.46
N LEU A 79 -1.24 -12.40 0.97
CA LEU A 79 0.17 -12.61 0.63
C LEU A 79 0.65 -13.98 1.13
N HIS A 80 0.40 -14.28 2.40
CA HIS A 80 0.82 -15.54 3.03
C HIS A 80 0.15 -16.77 2.40
N ASP A 81 -1.14 -16.69 2.07
CA ASP A 81 -1.88 -17.74 1.34
C ASP A 81 -1.26 -18.04 -0.04
N ARG A 82 -0.53 -17.08 -0.60
CA ARG A 82 0.21 -17.21 -1.87
C ARG A 82 1.70 -17.48 -1.69
N ASN A 83 2.13 -17.82 -0.48
CA ASN A 83 3.53 -18.03 -0.09
C ASN A 83 4.43 -16.80 -0.36
N ILE A 84 3.86 -15.60 -0.25
CA ILE A 84 4.59 -14.34 -0.37
C ILE A 84 4.76 -13.76 1.03
N ILE A 85 6.00 -13.52 1.42
CA ILE A 85 6.35 -12.81 2.65
C ILE A 85 6.47 -11.32 2.32
N TRP A 86 5.90 -10.46 3.15
CA TRP A 86 6.03 -9.01 3.02
C TRP A 86 7.45 -8.58 3.43
N GLY A 87 7.94 -9.04 4.57
CA GLY A 87 9.35 -9.05 4.95
C GLY A 87 9.81 -7.84 5.76
N ASP A 88 9.11 -6.70 5.68
CA ASP A 88 9.37 -5.51 6.51
C ASP A 88 8.04 -4.87 6.94
N ALA A 89 7.25 -5.64 7.70
CA ALA A 89 5.94 -5.22 8.18
C ALA A 89 6.05 -4.08 9.23
N LYS A 90 5.74 -2.86 8.78
CA LYS A 90 5.73 -1.64 9.61
C LYS A 90 4.77 -0.57 9.09
N ALA A 91 4.40 0.37 9.94
CA ALA A 91 3.44 1.43 9.56
C ALA A 91 3.98 2.38 8.48
N GLU A 92 5.29 2.61 8.45
CA GLU A 92 5.96 3.43 7.42
C GLU A 92 5.87 2.81 6.03
N ASN A 93 5.68 1.47 5.96
CA ASN A 93 5.46 0.74 4.71
C ASN A 93 3.96 0.61 4.38
N ILE A 94 3.12 1.47 4.95
CA ILE A 94 1.71 1.60 4.61
C ILE A 94 1.40 3.03 4.18
N LEU A 95 0.94 3.22 2.94
CA LEU A 95 0.45 4.50 2.44
C LEU A 95 -1.07 4.60 2.59
N ILE A 96 -1.56 5.78 2.95
CA ILE A 96 -2.99 6.10 2.92
C ILE A 96 -3.29 6.91 1.65
N ASP A 97 -4.04 6.34 0.72
CA ASP A 97 -4.36 7.01 -0.54
C ASP A 97 -5.37 8.17 -0.35
N MET A 98 -5.71 8.87 -1.43
CA MET A 98 -6.67 9.97 -1.40
C MET A 98 -8.10 9.54 -0.98
N ASP A 99 -8.45 8.28 -1.18
CA ASP A 99 -9.77 7.67 -0.87
C ASP A 99 -9.77 6.91 0.48
N ASP A 100 -8.73 7.14 1.29
CA ASP A 100 -8.49 6.52 2.59
C ASP A 100 -8.37 4.99 2.55
N ASN A 101 -7.82 4.42 1.49
CA ASN A 101 -7.36 3.03 1.48
C ASN A 101 -5.94 2.91 2.02
N ALA A 102 -5.68 1.85 2.78
CA ALA A 102 -4.35 1.49 3.27
C ALA A 102 -3.65 0.55 2.27
N TRP A 103 -2.54 1.01 1.69
CA TRP A 103 -1.73 0.28 0.72
C TRP A 103 -0.44 -0.22 1.35
N ILE A 104 -0.21 -1.53 1.28
CA ILE A 104 1.07 -2.14 1.60
C ILE A 104 2.08 -1.84 0.49
N ILE A 105 3.21 -1.26 0.88
CA ILE A 105 4.35 -0.97 0.02
C ILE A 105 5.61 -1.67 0.54
N ASP A 106 6.66 -1.61 -0.26
CA ASP A 106 8.02 -2.07 0.09
C ASP A 106 8.12 -3.54 0.52
N PHE A 107 8.48 -4.40 -0.43
CA PHE A 107 8.76 -5.82 -0.24
C PHE A 107 10.28 -6.09 -0.15
N GLY A 108 11.09 -5.06 0.17
CA GLY A 108 12.54 -5.08 0.10
C GLY A 108 13.25 -5.94 1.16
N GLY A 109 12.54 -6.60 2.08
CA GLY A 109 13.12 -7.55 3.03
C GLY A 109 14.13 -6.95 4.02
N SER A 110 14.07 -5.64 4.28
CA SER A 110 14.90 -5.01 5.31
C SER A 110 14.40 -5.30 6.72
N TYR A 111 15.32 -5.28 7.69
CA TYR A 111 14.98 -5.33 9.09
C TYR A 111 14.86 -3.92 9.66
N THR A 112 13.74 -3.63 10.33
CA THR A 112 13.54 -2.38 11.08
C THR A 112 13.46 -2.67 12.57
N LEU A 113 14.44 -2.16 13.34
CA LEU A 113 14.50 -2.33 14.79
C LEU A 113 13.22 -1.79 15.46
N GLY A 114 12.64 -2.60 16.34
CA GLY A 114 11.44 -2.24 17.12
C GLY A 114 10.12 -2.68 16.48
N TRP A 115 10.11 -3.07 15.20
CA TRP A 115 8.92 -3.56 14.50
C TRP A 115 8.79 -5.08 14.55
N VAL A 116 9.86 -5.79 14.21
CA VAL A 116 9.90 -7.26 14.24
C VAL A 116 11.10 -7.68 15.09
N ASP A 117 11.05 -8.87 15.69
CA ASP A 117 12.24 -9.42 16.35
C ASP A 117 13.25 -9.84 15.27
N ALA A 118 14.54 -9.59 15.48
CA ALA A 118 15.56 -9.75 14.43
C ALA A 118 15.59 -11.16 13.83
N GLU A 119 15.34 -12.19 14.64
CA GLU A 119 15.29 -13.59 14.24
C GLU A 119 14.04 -13.97 13.43
N LYS A 120 13.02 -13.10 13.40
CA LYS A 120 11.78 -13.28 12.63
C LYS A 120 11.72 -12.40 11.37
N ALA A 121 12.75 -11.57 11.15
CA ALA A 121 12.80 -10.70 9.98
C ALA A 121 12.75 -11.53 8.68
N GLY A 122 11.90 -11.11 7.73
CA GLY A 122 11.73 -11.86 6.48
C GLY A 122 11.01 -13.20 6.63
N THR A 123 10.23 -13.43 7.70
CA THR A 123 9.38 -14.62 7.86
C THR A 123 7.90 -14.28 7.96
N VAL A 124 7.03 -15.28 7.79
CA VAL A 124 5.58 -15.17 8.01
C VAL A 124 5.28 -14.73 9.45
N GLU A 125 5.98 -15.31 10.42
CA GLU A 125 5.84 -14.95 11.83
C GLU A 125 6.25 -13.50 12.09
N GLY A 126 7.29 -13.02 11.39
CA GLY A 126 7.71 -11.62 11.44
C GLY A 126 6.65 -10.67 10.91
N ASP A 127 6.04 -10.99 9.78
CA ASP A 127 4.94 -10.22 9.22
C ASP A 127 3.73 -10.16 10.16
N LEU A 128 3.36 -11.28 10.78
CA LEU A 128 2.27 -11.33 11.74
C LEU A 128 2.57 -10.54 13.03
N GLN A 129 3.82 -10.55 13.47
CA GLN A 129 4.27 -9.71 14.58
C GLN A 129 4.17 -8.21 14.23
N GLY A 130 4.69 -7.81 13.06
CA GLY A 130 4.60 -6.45 12.56
C GLY A 130 3.14 -6.01 12.40
N LEU A 131 2.29 -6.86 11.83
CA LEU A 131 0.85 -6.66 11.71
C LEU A 131 0.22 -6.38 13.08
N SER A 132 0.48 -7.19 14.09
CA SER A 132 -0.04 -6.99 15.45
C SER A 132 0.32 -5.61 16.02
N LYS A 133 1.57 -5.17 15.83
CA LYS A 133 2.01 -3.82 16.24
C LYS A 133 1.33 -2.72 15.44
N ILE A 134 1.20 -2.87 14.12
CA ILE A 134 0.44 -1.94 13.28
C ILE A 134 -0.99 -1.82 13.82
N LEU A 135 -1.67 -2.95 14.06
CA LEU A 135 -3.04 -2.99 14.56
C LEU A 135 -3.20 -2.27 15.92
N SER A 136 -2.20 -2.36 16.80
CA SER A 136 -2.18 -1.61 18.07
C SER A 136 -2.03 -0.09 17.92
N ILE A 137 -1.48 0.38 16.80
CA ILE A 137 -1.33 1.82 16.51
C ILE A 137 -2.62 2.39 15.95
N ILE A 138 -3.40 1.58 15.22
CA ILE A 138 -4.70 1.95 14.64
C ILE A 138 -5.88 1.69 15.57
N SER A 139 -5.74 0.89 16.63
CA SER A 139 -6.78 0.68 17.66
C SER A 139 -6.97 1.89 18.57
#